data_AF-A0A426QI59-F1
#
_entry.id   AF-A0A426QI59-F1
#
_cell.length_a   1.000
_cell.length_b   1.000
_cell.length_c   1.000
_cell.angle_alpha   90.00
_cell.angle_beta   90.00
_cell.angle_gamma   90.00
#
_symmetry.space_group_name_H-M   'P 1'
#
loop_
_entity.id
_entity.type
_entity.pdbx_description
1 polymer ?
#
loop_
_entity_poly.entity_id
_entity_poly.type
_entity_poly.pdbx_seq_one_letter_code
_entity_poly.pdbx_strand_id
1 'polypeptide(L)'
;METLIADRRFQTGTNAPDFDEGTAAAPPVTGSELFRHSERLKQAQARLLMDGTQLAALLSLLAAPLVAYLLSGSVGRHPALIWCAAVAGIAVFRLASLVRHRRRSNAGHPDLHRIRISLLVWNGLSGLAWGSAAFLVYPPDSLPQQILLLLVLAGAVAIAVTVHSGMLNAVLIFSVPAILPMIVRLISEDSVTHDQLAVLAGLFLFAILLIAPP
;
A
#
# COMPACT_ATOMS: atom_id res chain seq x y z
N MET A 1 -18.50 -60.18 29.23
CA MET A 1 -19.92 -59.75 29.36
C MET A 1 -20.06 -58.34 28.80
N GLU A 2 -19.69 -58.09 27.56
CA GLU A 2 -20.24 -58.69 26.31
C GLU A 2 -21.74 -58.49 26.23
N THR A 3 -22.17 -57.60 25.33
CA THR A 3 -23.16 -57.85 24.28
C THR A 3 -23.70 -56.50 23.81
N LEU A 4 -23.06 -55.94 22.77
CA LEU A 4 -23.72 -55.05 21.79
C LEU A 4 -22.79 -54.87 20.55
N ILE A 5 -22.11 -55.96 20.19
CA ILE A 5 -21.49 -56.17 18.87
C ILE A 5 -22.20 -57.38 18.28
N ALA A 6 -23.31 -57.15 17.59
CA ALA A 6 -23.92 -58.07 16.64
C ALA A 6 -25.20 -57.42 16.12
N ASP A 7 -25.11 -56.71 15.00
CA ASP A 7 -25.95 -57.00 13.82
C ASP A 7 -25.77 -55.89 12.77
N ARG A 8 -24.77 -56.07 11.91
CA ARG A 8 -24.90 -55.64 10.53
C ARG A 8 -24.07 -56.57 9.67
N ARG A 9 -24.61 -57.76 9.46
CA ARG A 9 -24.13 -58.72 8.47
C ARG A 9 -24.05 -58.03 7.11
N PHE A 10 -22.89 -58.21 6.49
CA PHE A 10 -22.59 -58.09 5.07
C PHE A 10 -23.83 -58.30 4.18
N GLN A 11 -24.33 -57.22 3.59
CA GLN A 11 -25.00 -57.29 2.29
C GLN A 11 -23.91 -57.08 1.24
N THR A 12 -23.37 -58.18 0.74
CA THR A 12 -22.59 -58.21 -0.50
C THR A 12 -23.55 -58.03 -1.67
N GLY A 13 -24.07 -56.81 -1.82
CA GLY A 13 -24.71 -56.34 -3.03
C GLY A 13 -23.64 -55.70 -3.88
N THR A 14 -23.14 -56.45 -4.86
CA THR A 14 -22.24 -55.96 -5.92
C THR A 14 -22.97 -54.92 -6.76
N ASN A 15 -23.01 -53.68 -6.28
CA ASN A 15 -23.22 -52.50 -7.10
C ASN A 15 -21.90 -51.73 -7.05
N ALA A 16 -20.96 -52.18 -7.88
CA ALA A 16 -19.86 -51.33 -8.28
C ALA A 16 -20.49 -50.05 -8.87
N PRO A 17 -20.13 -48.84 -8.42
CA PRO A 17 -20.38 -47.68 -9.24
C PRO A 17 -19.62 -47.92 -10.55
N ASP A 18 -20.37 -47.99 -11.64
CA ASP A 18 -19.83 -47.89 -12.98
C ASP A 18 -18.98 -46.60 -12.98
N PHE A 19 -17.67 -46.75 -12.94
CA PHE A 19 -16.76 -45.67 -13.27
C PHE A 19 -16.90 -45.52 -14.79
N ASP A 20 -17.98 -44.86 -15.18
CA ASP A 20 -18.14 -44.30 -16.49
C ASP A 20 -17.03 -43.24 -16.58
N GLU A 21 -15.88 -43.65 -17.10
CA GLU A 21 -14.73 -42.83 -17.48
C GLU A 21 -15.12 -41.92 -18.66
N GLY A 22 -16.19 -41.16 -18.48
CA GLY A 22 -16.25 -39.82 -19.02
C GLY A 22 -15.27 -38.99 -18.22
N THR A 23 -13.98 -39.08 -18.54
CA THR A 23 -13.04 -37.98 -18.27
C THR A 23 -13.59 -36.80 -19.05
N ALA A 24 -14.57 -36.10 -18.46
CA ALA A 24 -15.05 -34.83 -18.93
C ALA A 24 -13.86 -33.89 -18.78
N ALA A 25 -13.00 -33.90 -19.80
CA ALA A 25 -11.90 -32.99 -19.95
C ALA A 25 -12.45 -31.61 -19.60
N ALA A 26 -11.90 -30.99 -18.56
CA ALA A 26 -12.29 -29.64 -18.17
C ALA A 26 -12.36 -28.81 -19.46
N PRO A 27 -13.50 -28.16 -19.77
CA PRO A 27 -13.70 -27.55 -21.07
C PRO A 27 -12.52 -26.62 -21.37
N PRO A 28 -11.95 -26.66 -22.57
CA PRO A 28 -10.75 -25.88 -22.89
C PRO A 28 -11.04 -24.40 -22.60
N VAL A 29 -10.28 -23.84 -21.65
CA VAL A 29 -10.45 -22.45 -21.24
C VAL A 29 -10.30 -21.57 -22.47
N THR A 30 -11.42 -21.02 -22.95
CA THR A 30 -11.46 -20.28 -24.20
C THR A 30 -10.75 -18.93 -24.01
N GLY A 31 -10.13 -18.36 -25.04
CA GLY A 31 -9.46 -17.05 -24.93
C GLY A 31 -10.36 -15.94 -24.36
N SER A 32 -11.68 -16.02 -24.58
CA SER A 32 -12.68 -15.12 -24.00
C SER A 32 -12.87 -15.28 -22.48
N GLU A 33 -12.72 -16.49 -21.94
CA GLU A 33 -12.76 -16.78 -20.49
C GLU A 33 -11.53 -16.23 -19.79
N LEU A 34 -10.34 -16.42 -20.37
CA LEU A 34 -9.08 -15.83 -19.89
C LEU A 34 -9.13 -14.30 -19.91
N PHE A 35 -9.63 -13.71 -20.99
CA PHE A 35 -9.78 -12.25 -21.10
C PHE A 35 -10.74 -11.70 -20.04
N ARG A 36 -11.92 -12.33 -19.85
CA ARG A 36 -12.89 -11.95 -18.81
C ARG A 36 -12.30 -12.09 -17.40
N HIS A 37 -11.53 -13.14 -17.13
CA HIS A 37 -10.82 -13.31 -15.85
C HIS A 37 -9.82 -12.18 -15.61
N SER A 38 -9.01 -11.83 -16.63
CA SER A 38 -8.03 -10.75 -16.52
C SER A 38 -8.68 -9.40 -16.24
N GLU A 39 -9.82 -9.10 -16.88
CA GLU A 39 -10.56 -7.86 -16.66
C GLU A 39 -11.21 -7.82 -15.26
N ARG A 40 -11.75 -8.95 -14.79
CA ARG A 40 -12.27 -9.05 -13.41
C ARG A 40 -11.18 -8.82 -12.35
N LEU A 41 -9.97 -9.36 -12.57
CA LEU A 41 -8.84 -9.15 -11.67
C LEU A 41 -8.39 -7.68 -11.65
N LYS A 42 -8.25 -7.05 -12.82
CA LYS A 42 -7.92 -5.62 -12.91
C LYS A 42 -8.96 -4.74 -12.21
N GLN A 43 -10.24 -5.07 -12.36
CA GLN A 43 -11.33 -4.37 -11.69
C GLN A 43 -11.27 -4.54 -10.16
N ALA A 44 -11.00 -5.76 -9.68
CA ALA A 44 -10.84 -6.02 -8.25
C ALA A 44 -9.65 -5.26 -7.66
N GLN A 45 -8.49 -5.29 -8.33
CA GLN A 45 -7.30 -4.52 -7.92
C GLN A 45 -7.56 -3.02 -7.88
N ALA A 46 -8.26 -2.48 -8.89
CA ALA A 46 -8.61 -1.06 -8.92
C ALA A 46 -9.56 -0.67 -7.77
N ARG A 47 -10.53 -1.53 -7.42
CA ARG A 47 -11.44 -1.31 -6.28
C ARG A 47 -10.70 -1.33 -4.95
N LEU A 48 -9.88 -2.35 -4.71
CA LEU A 48 -9.06 -2.45 -3.49
C LEU A 48 -8.12 -1.25 -3.34
N LEU A 49 -7.47 -0.84 -4.44
CA LEU A 49 -6.63 0.34 -4.46
C LEU A 49 -7.42 1.61 -4.12
N MET A 50 -8.61 1.78 -4.70
CA MET A 50 -9.47 2.95 -4.44
C MET A 50 -9.91 3.05 -2.97
N ASP A 51 -10.22 1.93 -2.32
CA ASP A 51 -10.60 1.90 -0.90
C ASP A 51 -9.41 2.13 0.02
N GLY A 52 -8.28 1.48 -0.27
CA GLY A 52 -7.02 1.67 0.45
C GLY A 52 -6.49 3.11 0.34
N THR A 53 -6.63 3.74 -0.82
CA THR A 53 -6.22 5.13 -1.06
C THR A 53 -6.98 6.12 -0.17
N GLN A 54 -8.27 5.88 0.08
CA GLN A 54 -9.08 6.74 0.95
C GLN A 54 -8.58 6.68 2.39
N LEU A 55 -8.31 5.46 2.90
CA LEU A 55 -7.77 5.28 4.25
C LEU A 55 -6.40 5.96 4.39
N ALA A 56 -5.50 5.78 3.42
CA ALA A 56 -4.18 6.40 3.44
C ALA A 56 -4.24 7.95 3.43
N ALA A 57 -5.16 8.52 2.66
CA ALA A 57 -5.37 9.97 2.61
C ALA A 57 -5.91 10.53 3.93
N LEU A 58 -6.87 9.84 4.56
CA LEU A 58 -7.41 10.23 5.86
C LEU A 58 -6.34 10.17 6.96
N LEU A 59 -5.55 9.08 6.99
CA LEU A 59 -4.44 8.95 7.94
C LEU A 59 -3.38 10.04 7.71
N SER A 60 -3.10 10.41 6.46
CA SER A 60 -2.19 11.52 6.16
C SER A 60 -2.70 12.86 6.67
N LEU A 61 -4.01 13.12 6.57
CA LEU A 61 -4.64 14.33 7.11
C LEU A 61 -4.59 14.41 8.64
N LEU A 62 -4.49 13.28 9.34
CA LEU A 62 -4.33 13.24 10.80
C LEU A 62 -2.84 13.29 11.21
N ALA A 63 -1.99 12.55 10.50
CA ALA A 63 -0.58 12.44 10.82
C ALA A 63 0.20 13.74 10.52
N ALA A 64 -0.06 14.41 9.40
CA ALA A 64 0.71 15.60 9.03
C ALA A 64 0.55 16.77 10.04
N PRO A 65 -0.65 17.11 10.54
CA PRO A 65 -0.79 18.11 11.59
C PRO A 65 -0.12 17.70 12.91
N LEU A 66 -0.21 16.41 13.27
CA LEU A 66 0.45 15.89 14.47
C LEU A 66 1.97 16.06 14.39
N VAL A 67 2.57 15.66 13.26
CA VAL A 67 4.02 15.81 13.00
C VAL A 67 4.42 17.28 13.00
N ALA A 68 3.66 18.14 12.32
CA ALA A 68 3.91 19.57 12.29
C ALA A 68 3.83 20.18 13.69
N TYR A 69 2.88 19.76 14.52
CA TYR A 69 2.77 20.19 15.92
C TYR A 69 3.99 19.74 16.74
N LEU A 70 4.33 18.45 16.70
CA LEU A 70 5.44 17.86 17.46
C LEU A 70 6.81 18.46 17.10
N LEU A 71 7.00 18.83 15.83
CA LEU A 71 8.28 19.35 15.31
C LEU A 71 8.34 20.89 15.23
N SER A 72 7.21 21.58 15.42
CA SER A 72 7.12 23.05 15.33
C SER A 72 8.04 23.79 16.30
N GLY A 73 8.34 23.18 17.45
CA GLY A 73 9.25 23.74 18.45
C GLY A 73 10.70 23.83 18.00
N SER A 74 11.14 22.97 17.07
CA SER A 74 12.55 22.85 16.68
C SER A 74 12.84 23.36 15.28
N VAL A 75 11.92 23.22 14.34
CA VAL A 75 12.14 23.61 12.92
C VAL A 75 11.54 24.99 12.59
N GLY A 76 10.82 25.57 13.55
CA GLY A 76 10.05 26.79 13.36
C GLY A 76 8.67 26.54 12.75
N ARG A 77 7.74 27.44 13.05
CA ARG A 77 6.32 27.25 12.70
C ARG A 77 6.03 27.32 11.21
N HIS A 78 6.75 28.17 10.46
CA HIS A 78 6.48 28.40 9.04
C HIS A 78 6.81 27.18 8.15
N PRO A 79 8.01 26.56 8.22
CA PRO A 79 8.33 25.38 7.42
C PRO A 79 7.39 24.21 7.71
N ALA A 80 7.09 23.97 8.99
CA ALA A 80 6.15 22.93 9.42
C ALA A 80 4.74 23.14 8.84
N LEU A 81 4.24 24.38 8.83
CA LEU A 81 2.93 24.71 8.24
C LEU A 81 2.92 24.57 6.71
N ILE A 82 3.97 25.00 6.01
CA ILE A 82 4.08 24.85 4.55
C ILE A 82 4.05 23.37 4.18
N TRP A 83 4.84 22.55 4.87
CA TRP A 83 4.87 21.10 4.66
C TRP A 83 3.51 20.46 4.97
N CYS A 84 2.91 20.80 6.11
CA CYS A 84 1.59 20.29 6.47
C CYS A 84 0.53 20.67 5.44
N ALA A 85 0.54 21.91 4.93
CA ALA A 85 -0.37 22.37 3.89
C ALA A 85 -0.13 21.64 2.56
N ALA A 86 1.12 21.33 2.21
CA ALA A 86 1.44 20.55 1.02
C ALA A 86 0.90 19.11 1.11
N VAL A 87 1.14 18.42 2.22
CA VAL A 87 0.63 17.05 2.45
C VAL A 87 -0.89 17.04 2.49
N ALA A 88 -1.51 17.98 3.22
CA ALA A 88 -2.96 18.08 3.31
C ALA A 88 -3.60 18.43 1.95
N GLY A 89 -3.00 19.36 1.20
CA GLY A 89 -3.45 19.72 -0.14
C GLY A 89 -3.45 18.51 -1.07
N ILE A 90 -2.34 17.76 -1.12
CA ILE A 90 -2.24 16.54 -1.94
C ILE A 90 -3.27 15.50 -1.50
N ALA A 91 -3.48 15.29 -0.20
CA ALA A 91 -4.50 14.38 0.31
C ALA A 91 -5.92 14.80 -0.10
N VAL A 92 -6.25 16.10 -0.02
CA VAL A 92 -7.56 16.63 -0.44
C VAL A 92 -7.76 16.50 -1.95
N PHE A 93 -6.79 16.89 -2.77
CA PHE A 93 -6.89 16.75 -4.23
C PHE A 93 -7.01 15.28 -4.65
N ARG A 94 -6.30 14.39 -3.96
CA ARG A 94 -6.41 12.94 -4.15
C ARG A 94 -7.80 12.44 -3.85
N LEU A 95 -8.39 12.80 -2.71
CA LEU A 95 -9.77 12.44 -2.35
C LEU A 95 -10.79 13.02 -3.35
N ALA A 96 -10.62 14.28 -3.74
CA ALA A 96 -11.49 14.93 -4.73
C ALA A 96 -11.43 14.20 -6.09
N SER A 97 -10.23 13.80 -6.52
CA SER A 97 -10.04 13.02 -7.75
C SER A 97 -10.72 11.65 -7.65
N LEU A 98 -10.63 10.99 -6.49
CA LEU A 98 -11.27 9.69 -6.23
C LEU A 98 -12.79 9.80 -6.30
N VAL A 99 -13.38 10.81 -5.66
CA VAL A 99 -14.83 11.08 -5.71
C VAL A 99 -15.28 11.35 -7.15
N ARG A 100 -14.51 12.14 -7.90
CA ARG A 100 -14.79 12.41 -9.32
C ARG A 100 -14.71 11.14 -10.17
N HIS A 101 -13.74 10.28 -9.93
CA HIS A 101 -13.60 8.99 -10.62
C HIS A 101 -14.76 8.05 -10.28
N ARG A 102 -15.16 7.95 -9.01
CA ARG A 102 -16.33 7.16 -8.58
C ARG A 102 -17.63 7.65 -9.25
N ARG A 103 -17.85 8.97 -9.29
CA ARG A 103 -19.02 9.56 -9.97
C ARG A 103 -19.06 9.25 -11.47
N ARG A 104 -17.90 9.32 -12.15
CA ARG A 104 -17.79 9.00 -13.59
C ARG A 104 -17.95 7.52 -13.88
N SER A 105 -17.41 6.65 -13.04
CA SER A 105 -17.58 5.20 -13.15
C SER A 105 -19.05 4.79 -13.11
N ASN A 106 -19.86 5.47 -12.28
CA ASN A 106 -21.30 5.22 -12.20
C ASN A 106 -22.07 5.75 -13.42
N ALA A 107 -21.49 6.65 -14.22
CA ALA A 107 -22.14 7.28 -15.37
C ALA A 107 -21.90 6.56 -16.72
N GLY A 108 -21.11 5.47 -16.74
CA GLY A 108 -20.90 4.63 -17.94
C GLY A 108 -19.42 4.40 -18.26
N HIS A 109 -19.04 3.12 -18.38
CA HIS A 109 -17.73 2.54 -18.75
C HIS A 109 -16.48 3.30 -18.25
N PRO A 110 -16.06 3.08 -16.99
CA PRO A 110 -14.81 3.63 -16.47
C PRO A 110 -13.61 3.14 -17.29
N ASP A 111 -12.82 4.09 -17.82
CA ASP A 111 -11.48 3.81 -18.32
C ASP A 111 -10.55 3.46 -17.14
N LEU A 112 -10.47 2.16 -16.85
CA LEU A 112 -9.69 1.60 -15.74
C LEU A 112 -8.21 1.95 -15.85
N HIS A 113 -7.68 2.06 -17.06
CA HIS A 113 -6.28 2.40 -17.29
C HIS A 113 -5.99 3.84 -16.83
N ARG A 114 -6.85 4.77 -17.22
CA ARG A 114 -6.71 6.18 -16.83
C ARG A 114 -6.88 6.39 -15.32
N ILE A 115 -7.82 5.67 -14.69
CA ILE A 115 -8.00 5.73 -13.23
C ILE A 115 -6.73 5.21 -12.54
N ARG A 116 -6.18 4.08 -12.99
CA ARG A 116 -4.95 3.51 -12.43
C ARG A 116 -3.77 4.48 -12.52
N ILE A 117 -3.51 5.07 -13.69
CA ILE A 117 -2.43 6.05 -13.86
C ILE A 117 -2.63 7.25 -12.93
N SER A 118 -3.85 7.78 -12.85
CA SER A 118 -4.14 8.90 -11.95
C SER A 118 -3.85 8.56 -10.49
N LEU A 119 -4.20 7.34 -10.03
CA LEU A 119 -3.93 6.90 -8.66
C LEU A 119 -2.43 6.75 -8.37
N LEU A 120 -1.66 6.23 -9.33
CA LEU A 120 -0.21 6.11 -9.22
C LEU A 120 0.48 7.49 -9.15
N VAL A 121 0.06 8.44 -10.00
CA VAL A 121 0.57 9.82 -9.96
C VAL A 121 0.33 10.46 -8.59
N TRP A 122 -0.87 10.33 -8.04
CA TRP A 122 -1.17 10.84 -6.70
C TRP A 122 -0.36 10.16 -5.59
N ASN A 123 -0.02 8.88 -5.77
CA ASN A 123 0.83 8.17 -4.83
C ASN A 123 2.26 8.68 -4.87
N GLY A 124 2.80 8.94 -6.06
CA GLY A 124 4.12 9.54 -6.23
C GLY A 124 4.19 10.94 -5.65
N LEU A 125 3.18 11.79 -5.90
CA LEU A 125 3.08 13.12 -5.31
C LEU A 125 3.03 13.05 -3.78
N SER A 126 2.27 12.09 -3.23
CA SER A 126 2.19 11.88 -1.79
C SER A 126 3.56 11.46 -1.23
N GLY A 127 4.26 10.55 -1.92
CA GLY A 127 5.60 10.12 -1.53
C GLY A 127 6.60 11.28 -1.53
N LEU A 128 6.58 12.13 -2.55
CA LEU A 128 7.41 13.34 -2.62
C LEU A 128 7.08 14.34 -1.51
N ALA A 129 5.80 14.52 -1.18
CA ALA A 129 5.39 15.41 -0.09
C ALA A 129 5.89 14.91 1.26
N TRP A 130 5.74 13.61 1.53
CA TRP A 130 6.29 12.99 2.74
C TRP A 130 7.82 13.06 2.77
N GLY A 131 8.50 12.77 1.65
CA GLY A 131 9.96 12.87 1.55
C GLY A 131 10.50 14.29 1.71
N SER A 132 9.71 15.31 1.31
CA SER A 132 10.09 16.72 1.53
C SER A 132 10.22 17.09 3.01
N ALA A 133 9.69 16.27 3.93
CA ALA A 133 9.88 16.44 5.37
C ALA A 133 11.36 16.42 5.76
N ALA A 134 12.20 15.66 5.04
CA ALA A 134 13.65 15.62 5.27
C ALA A 134 14.35 16.97 5.01
N PHE A 135 13.68 17.91 4.32
CA PHE A 135 14.19 19.26 4.07
C PHE A 135 13.43 20.32 4.85
N LEU A 136 12.09 20.24 4.90
CA LEU A 136 11.25 21.28 5.48
C LEU A 136 10.96 21.09 6.98
N VAL A 137 10.99 19.86 7.48
CA VAL A 137 10.55 19.52 8.85
C VAL A 137 11.61 18.69 9.58
N TYR A 138 12.83 18.65 9.07
CA TYR A 138 13.94 17.96 9.70
C TYR A 138 14.46 18.79 10.90
N PRO A 139 14.52 18.23 12.12
CA PRO A 139 15.02 18.91 13.31
C PRO A 139 16.55 18.70 13.46
N PRO A 140 17.39 19.70 13.11
CA PRO A 140 18.85 19.51 13.13
C PRO A 140 19.39 19.27 14.54
N ASP A 141 18.81 19.91 15.55
CA ASP A 141 19.38 19.94 16.90
C ASP A 141 18.81 18.85 17.84
N SER A 142 17.94 17.97 17.34
CA SER A 142 17.22 17.01 18.20
C SER A 142 17.13 15.61 17.60
N LEU A 143 18.12 14.77 17.91
CA LEU A 143 18.13 13.36 17.54
C LEU A 143 16.81 12.62 17.89
N PRO A 144 16.20 12.79 19.09
CA PRO A 144 14.92 12.15 19.39
C PRO A 144 13.80 12.52 18.40
N GLN A 145 13.77 13.77 17.95
CA GLN A 145 12.77 14.23 17.00
C GLN A 145 13.07 13.78 15.56
N GLN A 146 14.35 13.60 15.20
CA GLN A 146 14.73 12.98 13.94
C GLN A 146 14.29 11.51 13.87
N ILE A 147 14.46 10.77 14.98
CA ILE A 147 13.97 9.39 15.11
C ILE A 147 12.44 9.35 15.03
N LEU A 148 11.75 10.31 15.66
CA LEU A 148 10.30 10.44 15.56
C LEU A 148 9.87 10.64 14.10
N LEU A 149 10.56 11.52 13.36
CA LEU A 149 10.28 11.74 11.94
C LEU A 149 10.50 10.46 11.11
N LEU A 150 11.61 9.74 11.34
CA LEU A 150 11.87 8.44 10.70
C LEU A 150 10.77 7.42 11.00
N LEU A 151 10.34 7.31 12.25
CA LEU A 151 9.31 6.38 12.68
C LEU A 151 7.97 6.68 11.99
N VAL A 152 7.61 7.96 11.87
CA VAL A 152 6.41 8.39 11.15
C VAL A 152 6.50 8.05 9.67
N LEU A 153 7.65 8.29 9.02
CA LEU A 153 7.85 7.95 7.62
C LEU A 153 7.76 6.44 7.40
N ALA A 154 8.38 5.64 8.27
CA ALA A 154 8.27 4.18 8.23
C ALA A 154 6.81 3.71 8.42
N GLY A 155 6.08 4.33 9.35
CA GLY A 155 4.65 4.08 9.56
C GLY A 155 3.80 4.41 8.34
N ALA A 156 4.08 5.53 7.66
CA ALA A 156 3.41 5.92 6.42
C ALA A 156 3.66 4.89 5.30
N VAL A 157 4.89 4.38 5.19
CA VAL A 157 5.22 3.29 4.27
C VAL A 157 4.52 1.99 4.63
N ALA A 158 4.46 1.62 5.91
CA ALA A 158 3.75 0.42 6.36
C ALA A 158 2.24 0.48 6.05
N ILE A 159 1.62 1.65 6.21
CA ILE A 159 0.24 1.91 5.78
C ILE A 159 0.14 1.77 4.26
N ALA A 160 1.09 2.32 3.50
CA ALA A 160 1.09 2.19 2.05
C ALA A 160 1.18 0.71 1.61
N VAL A 161 2.06 -0.10 2.22
CA VAL A 161 2.19 -1.54 1.94
C VAL A 161 0.88 -2.28 2.20
N THR A 162 0.23 -2.03 3.35
CA THR A 162 -1.02 -2.72 3.72
C THR A 162 -2.17 -2.36 2.78
N VAL A 163 -2.34 -1.07 2.47
CA VAL A 163 -3.46 -0.57 1.66
C VAL A 163 -3.25 -0.72 0.14
N HIS A 164 -2.01 -0.92 -0.32
CA HIS A 164 -1.67 -1.12 -1.74
C HIS A 164 -1.12 -2.53 -2.04
N SER A 165 -1.36 -3.51 -1.17
CA SER A 165 -0.87 -4.89 -1.33
C SER A 165 -1.28 -5.53 -2.67
N GLY A 166 -2.42 -5.13 -3.24
CA GLY A 166 -2.85 -5.58 -4.57
C GLY A 166 -2.13 -4.92 -5.76
N MET A 167 -1.26 -3.93 -5.52
CA MET A 167 -0.52 -3.21 -6.55
C MET A 167 0.84 -2.74 -6.03
N LEU A 168 1.80 -3.67 -5.99
CA LEU A 168 3.16 -3.47 -5.48
C LEU A 168 3.88 -2.27 -6.11
N ASN A 169 3.66 -1.99 -7.40
CA ASN A 169 4.23 -0.81 -8.06
C ASN A 169 3.80 0.51 -7.39
N ALA A 170 2.58 0.58 -6.85
CA ALA A 170 2.12 1.75 -6.13
C ALA A 170 2.93 1.93 -4.84
N VAL A 171 3.19 0.84 -4.11
CA VAL A 171 4.03 0.85 -2.90
C VAL A 171 5.39 1.49 -3.21
N LEU A 172 6.08 1.02 -4.26
CA LEU A 172 7.39 1.56 -4.64
C LEU A 172 7.34 3.05 -5.01
N ILE A 173 6.36 3.44 -5.82
CA ILE A 173 6.17 4.83 -6.27
C ILE A 173 5.98 5.79 -5.09
N PHE A 174 5.46 5.31 -3.95
CA PHE A 174 5.36 6.09 -2.73
C PHE A 174 6.62 5.99 -1.85
N SER A 175 7.05 4.77 -1.53
CA SER A 175 8.05 4.51 -0.50
C SER A 175 9.43 5.04 -0.87
N VAL A 176 9.83 4.92 -2.14
CA VAL A 176 11.13 5.41 -2.62
C VAL A 176 11.25 6.92 -2.41
N PRO A 177 10.37 7.77 -2.99
CA PRO A 177 10.48 9.21 -2.78
C PRO A 177 10.18 9.65 -1.33
N ALA A 178 9.46 8.85 -0.54
CA ALA A 178 9.19 9.17 0.87
C ALA A 178 10.41 8.96 1.78
N ILE A 179 11.21 7.91 1.56
CA ILE A 179 12.31 7.52 2.46
C ILE A 179 13.66 7.98 1.93
N LEU A 180 13.87 7.97 0.61
CA LEU A 180 15.18 8.25 0.02
C LEU A 180 15.77 9.62 0.42
N PRO A 181 15.00 10.73 0.43
CA PRO A 181 15.53 12.01 0.88
C PRO A 181 16.02 12.00 2.33
N MET A 182 15.35 11.24 3.20
CA MET A 182 15.72 11.11 4.61
C MET A 182 17.03 10.32 4.76
N ILE A 183 17.21 9.24 4.00
CA ILE A 183 18.47 8.48 3.97
C ILE A 183 19.63 9.40 3.55
N VAL A 184 19.47 10.13 2.45
CA VAL A 184 20.50 11.06 1.96
C VAL A 184 20.83 12.11 3.01
N ARG A 185 19.81 12.66 3.69
CA ARG A 185 20.00 13.64 4.75
C ARG A 185 20.79 13.07 5.93
N LEU A 186 20.47 11.86 6.38
CA LEU A 186 21.16 11.21 7.50
C LEU A 186 22.63 10.89 7.20
N ILE A 187 22.94 10.44 5.98
CA ILE A 187 24.34 10.19 5.55
C ILE A 187 25.15 11.49 5.49
N SER A 188 24.47 12.63 5.29
CA SER A 188 25.12 13.94 5.26
C SER A 188 25.42 14.48 6.67
N GLU A 189 24.93 13.83 7.73
CA GLU A 189 25.25 14.18 9.10
C GLU A 189 26.52 13.43 9.52
N ASP A 190 27.59 14.16 9.85
CA ASP A 190 28.92 13.61 10.20
C ASP A 190 28.94 12.94 11.59
N SER A 191 28.11 11.91 11.80
CA SER A 191 27.98 11.23 13.08
C SER A 191 27.56 9.78 12.92
N VAL A 192 28.25 8.91 13.67
CA VAL A 192 28.05 7.44 13.66
C VAL A 192 26.60 7.05 13.93
N THR A 193 25.88 7.79 14.77
CA THR A 193 24.48 7.50 15.07
C THR A 193 23.58 7.77 13.87
N HIS A 194 23.87 8.80 13.07
CA HIS A 194 23.10 9.09 11.86
C HIS A 194 23.40 8.06 10.77
N ASP A 195 24.65 7.62 10.64
CA ASP A 195 25.02 6.50 9.75
C ASP A 195 24.25 5.21 10.07
N GLN A 196 24.16 4.86 11.36
CA GLN A 196 23.39 3.69 11.81
C GLN A 196 21.91 3.82 11.43
N LEU A 197 21.31 4.99 11.64
CA LEU A 197 19.92 5.26 11.24
C LEU A 197 19.74 5.22 9.71
N ALA A 198 20.71 5.73 8.95
CA ALA A 198 20.69 5.68 7.50
C ALA A 198 20.74 4.24 6.98
N VAL A 199 21.59 3.40 7.56
CA VAL A 199 21.65 1.96 7.24
C VAL A 199 20.33 1.27 7.55
N LEU A 200 19.71 1.54 8.71
CA LEU A 200 18.40 0.97 9.07
C LEU A 200 17.30 1.41 8.10
N ALA A 201 17.24 2.70 7.76
CA ALA A 201 16.28 3.23 6.80
C ALA A 201 16.52 2.67 5.37
N GLY A 202 17.78 2.51 4.98
CA GLY A 202 18.19 1.87 3.73
C GLY A 202 17.81 0.40 3.66
N LEU A 203 18.04 -0.36 4.74
CA LEU A 203 17.61 -1.76 4.85
C LEU A 203 16.10 -1.88 4.77
N PHE A 204 15.36 -0.99 5.43
CA PHE A 204 13.91 -0.92 5.33
C PHE A 204 13.45 -0.69 3.90
N LEU A 205 14.02 0.31 3.21
CA LEU A 205 13.67 0.59 1.81
C LEU A 205 14.05 -0.58 0.88
N PHE A 206 15.19 -1.21 1.12
CA PHE A 206 15.62 -2.40 0.39
C PHE A 206 14.66 -3.57 0.59
N ALA A 207 14.20 -3.82 1.81
CA ALA A 207 13.19 -4.84 2.08
C ALA A 207 11.88 -4.57 1.31
N ILE A 208 11.45 -3.31 1.22
CA ILE A 208 10.29 -2.94 0.41
C ILE A 208 10.52 -3.22 -1.08
N LEU A 209 11.72 -2.96 -1.60
CA LEU A 209 12.08 -3.29 -2.98
C LEU A 209 12.05 -4.81 -3.25
N LEU A 210 12.46 -5.63 -2.29
CA LEU A 210 12.38 -7.09 -2.41
C LEU A 210 10.93 -7.60 -2.41
N ILE A 211 10.06 -6.98 -1.62
CA ILE A 211 8.63 -7.34 -1.56
C ILE A 211 7.91 -6.99 -2.87
N ALA A 212 8.37 -5.94 -3.57
CA ALA A 212 7.76 -5.43 -4.79
C ALA A 212 8.71 -5.61 -5.99
N PRO A 213 8.89 -6.82 -6.54
CA PRO A 213 9.73 -7.02 -7.71
C PRO A 213 9.19 -6.25 -8.93
N PRO A 214 10.08 -5.75 -9.80
CA PRO A 214 9.73 -4.94 -10.97
C PRO A 214 8.90 -5.68 -12.03
#